data_AF-A0A085WAQ2-F1
#
_entry.id   AF-A0A085WAQ2-F1
#
_cell.length_a   1.000
_cell.length_b   1.000
_cell.length_c   1.000
_cell.angle_alpha   90.00
_cell.angle_beta   90.00
_cell.angle_gamma   90.00
#
_symmetry.space_group_name_H-M   'P 1'
#
loop_
_entity.id
_entity.type
_entity.pdbx_description
1 polymer ?
#
loop_
_entity_poly.entity_id
_entity_poly.type
_entity_poly.pdbx_seq_one_letter_code
_entity_poly.pdbx_strand_id
1 'polypeptide(L)'
;MAKTDDTIENRVYLFESLASSYVAAASELLGSDDASVRERARRALAELAYVSCVVADTQHLSPEQVRDRILGAPEPEPAPKSKAGGRR
;
A
#
# COMPACT_ATOMS: atom_id res chain seq x y z
N MET A 1 -11.97 8.44 -16.68
CA MET A 1 -12.25 7.67 -15.44
C MET A 1 -11.79 6.24 -15.69
N ALA A 2 -10.76 5.76 -14.98
CA ALA A 2 -10.26 4.37 -15.04
C ALA A 2 -9.15 4.11 -14.00
N LYS A 3 -8.39 5.14 -13.60
CA LYS A 3 -7.23 5.00 -12.72
C LYS A 3 -7.54 4.54 -11.29
N THR A 4 -8.72 4.85 -10.77
CA THR A 4 -9.04 4.58 -9.36
C THR A 4 -9.34 3.10 -9.13
N ASP A 5 -10.03 2.44 -10.07
CA ASP A 5 -10.37 1.01 -9.97
C ASP A 5 -9.13 0.11 -10.06
N ASP A 6 -8.23 0.37 -11.03
CA ASP A 6 -6.95 -0.36 -11.15
C ASP A 6 -6.12 -0.29 -9.86
N THR A 7 -6.14 0.87 -9.20
CA THR A 7 -5.40 1.03 -7.95
C THR A 7 -6.06 0.36 -6.77
N ILE A 8 -7.39 0.17 -6.76
CA ILE A 8 -8.11 -0.52 -5.67
C ILE A 8 -7.95 -2.03 -5.82
N GLU A 9 -8.14 -2.57 -7.03
CA GLU A 9 -7.99 -4.01 -7.31
C GLU A 9 -6.58 -4.49 -6.96
N ASN A 10 -5.53 -3.74 -7.32
CA ASN A 10 -4.17 -4.13 -6.95
C ASN A 10 -3.93 -4.14 -5.42
N ARG A 11 -4.58 -3.27 -4.62
CA ARG A 11 -4.45 -3.34 -3.14
C ARG A 11 -5.16 -4.54 -2.58
N VAL A 12 -6.35 -4.84 -3.11
CA VAL A 12 -7.15 -5.98 -2.68
C VAL A 12 -6.40 -7.28 -2.95
N TYR A 13 -5.82 -7.47 -4.14
CA TYR A 13 -5.06 -8.67 -4.46
C TYR A 13 -3.77 -8.84 -3.64
N LEU A 14 -3.00 -7.77 -3.44
CA LEU A 14 -1.78 -7.81 -2.62
C LEU A 14 -2.10 -8.09 -1.15
N PHE A 15 -3.13 -7.43 -0.61
CA PHE A 15 -3.57 -7.67 0.75
C PHE A 15 -4.13 -9.08 0.92
N GLU A 16 -5.00 -9.54 0.02
CA GLU A 16 -5.59 -10.89 0.09
C GLU A 16 -4.50 -11.96 0.07
N SER A 17 -3.49 -11.83 -0.77
CA SER A 17 -2.36 -12.77 -0.86
C SER A 17 -1.53 -12.81 0.42
N LEU A 18 -1.16 -11.63 0.95
CA LEU A 18 -0.35 -11.51 2.17
C LEU A 18 -1.14 -11.91 3.42
N ALA A 19 -2.41 -11.51 3.51
CA ALA A 19 -3.30 -11.85 4.61
C ALA A 19 -3.61 -13.35 4.63
N SER A 20 -3.86 -13.97 3.47
CA SER A 20 -4.08 -15.42 3.38
C SER A 20 -2.85 -16.20 3.87
N SER A 21 -1.65 -15.80 3.45
CA SER A 21 -0.39 -16.39 3.92
C SER A 21 -0.20 -16.22 5.43
N TYR A 22 -0.48 -15.03 5.96
CA TYR A 22 -0.37 -14.74 7.38
C TYR A 22 -1.39 -15.52 8.23
N VAL A 23 -2.66 -15.56 7.81
CA VAL A 23 -3.73 -16.28 8.52
C VAL A 23 -3.44 -17.77 8.57
N ALA A 24 -2.93 -18.36 7.48
CA ALA A 24 -2.50 -19.75 7.48
C ALA A 24 -1.40 -20.01 8.51
N ALA A 25 -0.37 -19.14 8.56
CA ALA A 25 0.76 -19.27 9.50
C ALA A 25 0.40 -18.96 10.96
N ALA A 26 -0.57 -18.07 11.20
CA ALA A 26 -0.96 -17.60 12.52
C ALA A 26 -2.23 -18.26 13.07
N SER A 27 -2.76 -19.30 12.41
CA SER A 27 -4.04 -19.93 12.74
C SER A 27 -4.12 -20.38 14.21
N GLU A 28 -3.06 -21.01 14.74
CA GLU A 28 -2.98 -21.42 16.15
C GLU A 28 -2.95 -20.23 17.12
N LEU A 29 -2.27 -19.14 16.75
CA LEU A 29 -2.20 -17.92 17.57
C LEU A 29 -3.53 -17.19 17.60
N LEU A 30 -4.25 -17.16 16.47
CA LEU A 30 -5.59 -16.58 16.35
C LEU A 30 -6.64 -17.39 17.12
N GLY A 31 -6.47 -18.71 17.17
CA GLY A 31 -7.33 -19.64 17.92
C GLY A 31 -6.92 -19.87 19.38
N SER A 32 -5.83 -19.25 19.86
CA SER A 32 -5.34 -19.45 21.22
C SER A 32 -6.38 -19.08 22.28
N ASP A 33 -6.43 -19.80 23.40
CA ASP A 33 -7.27 -19.45 24.55
C ASP A 33 -6.77 -18.19 25.29
N ASP A 34 -5.50 -17.85 25.13
CA ASP A 34 -4.91 -16.63 25.69
C ASP A 34 -5.30 -15.38 24.87
N ALA A 35 -6.07 -14.49 25.49
CA ALA A 35 -6.52 -13.26 24.87
C ALA A 35 -5.37 -12.34 24.42
N SER A 36 -4.24 -12.34 25.13
CA SER A 36 -3.07 -11.54 24.78
C SER A 36 -2.35 -12.07 23.54
N VAL A 37 -2.35 -13.39 23.34
CA VAL A 37 -1.80 -14.05 22.14
C VAL A 37 -2.67 -13.71 20.93
N ARG A 38 -4.00 -13.84 21.06
CA ARG A 38 -4.94 -13.46 19.99
C ARG A 38 -4.81 -11.99 19.60
N GLU A 39 -4.72 -11.10 20.58
CA GLU A 39 -4.59 -9.67 20.35
C GLU A 39 -3.30 -9.32 19.60
N ARG A 40 -2.18 -9.96 19.94
CA ARG A 40 -0.92 -9.79 19.19
C ARG A 40 -1.06 -10.23 17.73
N ALA A 41 -1.72 -11.36 17.47
CA ALA A 41 -1.95 -11.84 16.11
C ALA A 41 -2.86 -10.89 15.31
N ARG A 42 -3.91 -10.33 15.95
CA ARG A 42 -4.80 -9.34 15.32
C ARG A 42 -4.07 -8.03 14.98
N ARG A 43 -3.18 -7.56 15.86
CA ARG A 43 -2.37 -6.36 15.59
C ARG A 43 -1.45 -6.56 14.39
N ALA A 44 -0.78 -7.70 14.30
CA ALA A 44 0.05 -8.02 13.15
C ALA A 44 -0.76 -8.08 11.83
N LEU A 45 -2.00 -8.59 11.87
CA LEU A 45 -2.90 -8.54 10.72
C LEU A 45 -3.27 -7.09 10.33
N ALA A 46 -3.50 -6.22 11.30
CA ALA A 46 -3.78 -4.80 11.04
C ALA A 46 -2.57 -4.07 10.42
N GLU A 47 -1.36 -4.35 10.89
CA GLU A 47 -0.12 -3.81 10.31
C GLU A 47 0.08 -4.30 8.87
N LEU A 48 -0.20 -5.58 8.59
CA LEU A 48 -0.19 -6.11 7.22
C LEU A 48 -1.15 -5.37 6.31
N ALA A 49 -2.37 -5.09 6.77
CA ALA A 49 -3.35 -4.30 6.02
C ALA A 49 -2.82 -2.91 5.70
N TYR A 50 -2.21 -2.24 6.68
CA TYR A 50 -1.60 -0.93 6.49
C TYR A 50 -0.48 -0.97 5.44
N VAL A 51 0.46 -1.91 5.57
CA VAL A 51 1.58 -2.06 4.63
C VAL A 51 1.10 -2.35 3.21
N SER A 52 0.10 -3.22 3.04
CA SER A 52 -0.47 -3.51 1.72
C SER A 52 -1.07 -2.26 1.07
N CYS A 53 -1.77 -1.43 1.83
CA CYS A 53 -2.27 -0.14 1.33
C CYS A 53 -1.12 0.78 0.91
N VAL A 54 -0.09 0.95 1.73
CA VAL A 54 1.07 1.80 1.41
C VAL A 54 1.80 1.31 0.15
N VAL A 55 2.05 0.00 0.03
CA VAL A 55 2.70 -0.58 -1.16
C VAL A 55 1.86 -0.34 -2.40
N ALA A 56 0.56 -0.58 -2.34
CA ALA A 56 -0.32 -0.39 -3.49
C ALA A 56 -0.53 1.09 -3.84
N ASP A 57 -0.54 1.98 -2.85
CA ASP A 57 -0.54 3.43 -3.07
C ASP A 57 0.75 3.90 -3.75
N THR A 58 1.88 3.26 -3.49
CA THR A 58 3.19 3.67 -4.03
C THR A 58 3.64 2.88 -5.25
N GLN A 59 2.86 1.91 -5.73
CA GLN A 59 3.21 1.01 -6.85
C GLN A 59 3.58 1.72 -8.17
N HIS A 60 3.16 2.97 -8.33
CA HIS A 60 3.38 3.78 -9.53
C HIS A 60 4.62 4.69 -9.43
N LEU A 61 5.30 4.68 -8.29
CA LEU A 61 6.48 5.50 -8.00
C LEU A 61 7.76 4.71 -8.27
N SER A 62 8.82 5.41 -8.70
CA SER A 62 10.17 4.84 -8.69
C SER A 62 10.68 4.70 -7.24
N PRO A 63 11.68 3.84 -6.98
CA PRO A 63 12.26 3.69 -5.65
C PRO A 63 12.75 5.00 -5.02
N GLU A 64 13.31 5.91 -5.84
CA GLU A 64 13.75 7.23 -5.40
C GLU A 64 12.58 8.11 -4.96
N GLN A 65 11.47 8.09 -5.70
CA GLN A 65 10.25 8.83 -5.35
C GLN A 65 9.59 8.31 -4.06
N VAL A 66 9.62 6.98 -3.85
CA VAL A 66 9.15 6.37 -2.59
C VAL A 66 10.00 6.83 -1.42
N ARG A 67 11.33 6.77 -1.57
CA ARG A 67 12.28 7.25 -0.55
C ARG A 67 12.03 8.72 -0.22
N ASP A 68 11.91 9.57 -1.23
CA ASP A 68 11.73 11.00 -1.06
C ASP A 68 10.40 11.31 -0.34
N ARG A 69 9.32 10.56 -0.64
CA ARG A 69 8.04 10.67 0.07
C ARG A 69 8.12 10.23 1.54
N ILE A 70 8.86 9.16 1.84
CA ILE A 70 9.09 8.67 3.23
C ILE A 70 9.90 9.70 4.03
N LEU A 71 10.90 10.29 3.41
CA LEU A 71 11.76 11.29 4.05
C LEU A 71 11.11 12.68 4.15
N GLY A 72 9.89 12.87 3.63
CA GLY A 72 9.20 14.16 3.61
C GLY A 72 9.86 15.19 2.70
N ALA A 73 10.65 14.75 1.71
CA ALA A 73 11.18 15.64 0.69
C ALA A 73 9.99 16.18 -0.15
N PRO A 74 9.91 17.49 -0.39
CA PRO A 74 8.80 18.08 -1.13
C PRO A 74 8.68 17.43 -2.51
N GLU A 75 7.46 17.05 -2.90
CA GLU A 75 7.20 16.56 -4.26
C GLU A 75 7.74 17.58 -5.27
N PRO A 76 8.55 17.16 -6.25
CA PRO A 76 8.99 18.07 -7.30
C PRO A 76 7.74 18.56 -8.05
N GLU A 77 7.52 19.87 -8.03
CA GLU A 77 6.39 20.51 -8.72
C GLU A 77 6.31 20.03 -10.18
N PRO A 78 5.12 19.63 -10.66
CA PRO A 78 4.97 19.25 -12.06
C PRO A 78 5.33 20.45 -12.94
N ALA A 79 6.33 20.27 -13.80
CA ALA A 79 6.81 21.30 -14.70
C ALA A 79 5.65 21.93 -15.49
N PRO A 80 5.63 23.26 -15.65
CA PRO A 80 4.55 23.96 -16.33
C PRO A 80 4.46 23.42 -17.76
N LYS A 81 3.24 23.00 -18.16
CA LYS A 81 2.95 22.57 -19.53
C LYS A 81 3.36 23.68 -20.49
N SER A 82 4.47 23.50 -21.21
CA SER A 82 4.84 24.42 -22.26
C SER A 82 3.75 24.35 -23.33
N LYS A 83 3.03 25.47 -23.50
CA LYS A 83 2.14 25.65 -24.67
C LYS A 83 3.04 25.82 -25.89
N ALA A 84 3.46 24.72 -26.48
CA ALA A 84 4.05 24.73 -27.80
C ALA A 84 2.94 24.92 -28.86
N GLY A 85 2.97 26.07 -29.53
CA GLY A 85 2.72 26.19 -30.97
C GLY A 85 1.27 26.12 -31.45
N GLY A 86 0.71 27.27 -31.82
CA GLY A 86 -0.46 27.37 -32.69
C GLY A 86 -0.35 28.61 -33.59
N ARG A 87 0.23 28.43 -34.78
CA ARG A 87 0.25 29.39 -35.89
C ARG A 87 -1.15 29.95 -36.17
N ARG A 88 -1.24 31.27 -36.37
CA ARG A 88 -1.95 31.91 -37.48
C ARG A 88 -1.58 33.37 -37.60
#